data_AF-A0A959P011-F1
#
_entry.id   AF-A0A959P011-F1
#
_cell.length_a   1.000
_cell.length_b   1.000
_cell.length_c   1.000
_cell.angle_alpha   90.00
_cell.angle_beta   90.00
_cell.angle_gamma   90.00
#
_symmetry.space_group_name_H-M   'P 1'
#
loop_
_entity.id
_entity.type
_entity.pdbx_description
1 polymer ?
#
loop_
_entity_poly.entity_id
_entity_poly.type
_entity_poly.pdbx_seq_one_letter_code
_entity_poly.pdbx_strand_id
1 'polypeptide(L)'
;MKTNIFSREEKGFKVKAGEARFKESYTMKGVTLNTLDIKISAKDTNGNLAVFEQTGHTPKGGPPLHIHPFQDEWFYVLEGEYLFQV
;
A
#
# COMPACT_ATOMS: atom_id res chain seq x y z
N MET A 1 2.43 -22.36 14.26
CA MET A 1 2.12 -21.08 13.60
C MET A 1 1.02 -20.41 14.40
N LYS A 2 1.20 -19.15 14.85
CA LYS A 2 0.11 -18.39 15.46
C LYS A 2 -0.73 -17.82 14.32
N THR A 3 -1.91 -18.36 14.09
CA THR A 3 -2.86 -17.80 13.14
C THR A 3 -3.44 -16.54 13.78
N ASN A 4 -2.85 -15.38 13.51
CA ASN A 4 -3.53 -14.12 13.79
C ASN A 4 -4.67 -13.99 12.78
N ILE A 5 -5.84 -14.49 13.16
CA ILE A 5 -7.07 -14.29 12.41
C ILE A 5 -7.48 -12.84 12.67
N PHE A 6 -7.32 -11.96 11.69
CA PHE A 6 -7.93 -10.65 11.76
C PHE A 6 -9.44 -10.84 11.58
N SER A 7 -10.27 -10.32 12.48
CA SER A 7 -11.70 -10.25 12.21
C SER A 7 -11.91 -9.26 11.07
N ARG A 8 -12.55 -9.68 9.98
CA ARG A 8 -12.91 -8.80 8.86
C ARG A 8 -13.75 -7.64 9.40
N GLU A 9 -13.52 -6.44 8.88
CA GLU A 9 -14.37 -5.29 9.20
C GLU A 9 -15.71 -5.47 8.50
N GLU A 10 -16.78 -5.64 9.28
CA GLU A 10 -18.13 -5.92 8.77
C GLU A 10 -18.86 -4.64 8.34
N LYS A 11 -18.44 -3.47 8.86
CA LYS A 11 -19.04 -2.18 8.49
C LYS A 11 -18.25 -1.53 7.36
N GLY A 12 -18.97 -1.09 6.32
CA GLY A 12 -18.38 -0.24 5.29
C GLY A 12 -17.81 1.06 5.88
N PHE A 13 -16.69 1.51 5.33
CA PHE A 13 -16.05 2.76 5.70
C PHE A 13 -15.70 3.60 4.47
N LYS A 14 -15.45 4.89 4.69
CA LYS A 14 -14.98 5.82 3.67
C LYS A 14 -13.66 6.43 4.12
N VAL A 15 -12.65 6.34 3.25
CA VAL A 15 -11.41 7.12 3.37
C VAL A 15 -11.48 8.23 2.33
N LYS A 16 -11.31 9.49 2.73
CA LYS A 16 -11.36 10.61 1.79
C LYS A 16 -10.07 10.72 0.98
N ALA A 17 -10.12 11.45 -0.13
CA ALA A 17 -8.92 11.83 -0.88
C ALA A 17 -7.94 12.58 0.06
N GLY A 18 -6.65 12.25 -0.05
CA GLY A 18 -5.60 12.79 0.82
C GLY A 18 -5.61 12.30 2.28
N GLU A 19 -6.51 11.41 2.67
CA GLU A 19 -6.51 10.80 4.01
C GLU A 19 -6.03 9.34 3.96
N ALA A 20 -5.45 8.87 5.05
CA ALA A 20 -5.19 7.45 5.29
C ALA A 20 -6.28 6.84 6.19
N ARG A 21 -6.51 5.53 6.07
CA ARG A 21 -7.48 4.71 6.80
C ARG A 21 -7.41 4.89 8.32
N PHE A 22 -6.20 5.09 8.84
CA PHE A 22 -5.94 5.30 10.27
C PHE A 22 -5.43 6.72 10.58
N LYS A 23 -5.54 7.65 9.62
CA LYS A 23 -5.00 9.02 9.72
C LYS A 23 -3.49 9.06 9.99
N GLU A 24 -2.80 8.00 9.59
CA GLU A 24 -1.35 7.84 9.67
C GLU A 24 -0.79 7.63 8.28
N SER A 25 0.18 8.46 7.92
CA SER A 25 0.96 8.35 6.69
C SER A 25 2.33 7.79 7.03
N TYR A 26 2.84 6.88 6.20
CA TYR A 26 4.14 6.26 6.41
C TYR A 26 5.13 6.69 5.33
N THR A 27 6.42 6.71 5.65
CA THR A 27 7.49 6.85 4.64
C THR A 27 8.18 5.51 4.47
N MET A 28 8.51 5.09 3.23
CA MET A 28 9.25 3.84 2.96
C MET A 28 10.74 3.91 3.35
N LYS A 29 11.02 4.22 4.62
CA LYS A 29 12.39 4.41 5.11
C LYS A 29 13.29 3.23 4.75
N GLY A 30 14.47 3.53 4.19
CA GLY A 30 15.44 2.52 3.77
C GLY A 30 15.21 1.93 2.37
N VAL A 31 14.13 2.33 1.69
CA VAL A 31 13.81 1.90 0.31
C VAL A 31 13.64 3.12 -0.59
N THR A 32 12.71 4.01 -0.24
CA THR A 32 12.47 5.28 -0.93
C THR A 32 12.10 6.37 0.08
N LEU A 33 11.93 7.60 -0.39
CA LEU A 33 11.32 8.70 0.36
C LEU A 33 9.81 8.82 0.10
N ASN A 34 9.20 7.85 -0.57
CA ASN A 34 7.79 7.91 -0.95
C ASN A 34 6.89 7.83 0.29
N THR A 35 5.79 8.58 0.25
CA THR A 35 4.75 8.56 1.27
C THR A 35 3.72 7.50 0.91
N LEU A 36 3.32 6.66 1.88
CA LEU A 36 2.29 5.64 1.74
C LEU A 36 1.14 5.95 2.68
N ASP A 37 -0.03 6.13 2.09
CA ASP A 37 -1.30 6.23 2.80
C ASP A 37 -2.09 4.93 2.61
N ILE A 38 -2.29 4.19 3.70
CA ILE A 38 -3.13 3.00 3.67
C ILE A 38 -4.57 3.43 3.37
N LYS A 39 -5.17 2.97 2.27
CA LYS A 39 -6.60 3.19 1.99
C LYS A 39 -7.45 2.01 2.46
N ILE A 40 -6.92 0.79 2.30
CA ILE A 40 -7.54 -0.45 2.79
C ILE A 40 -6.43 -1.28 3.47
N SER A 41 -6.62 -1.64 4.73
CA SER A 41 -5.69 -2.49 5.46
C SER A 41 -6.02 -3.97 5.28
N ALA A 42 -5.00 -4.83 5.35
CA ALA A 42 -5.19 -6.27 5.54
C ALA A 42 -6.07 -6.60 6.76
N LYS A 43 -6.08 -5.74 7.81
CA LYS A 43 -6.96 -5.90 8.97
C LYS A 43 -8.44 -5.75 8.59
N ASP A 44 -8.76 -4.83 7.68
CA ASP A 44 -10.13 -4.62 7.21
C ASP A 44 -10.64 -5.82 6.39
N THR A 45 -9.73 -6.56 5.75
CA THR A 45 -10.06 -7.58 4.74
C THR A 45 -9.72 -9.01 5.14
N ASN A 46 -9.37 -9.24 6.40
CA ASN A 46 -8.83 -10.51 6.90
C ASN A 46 -7.69 -11.07 6.01
N GLY A 47 -6.75 -10.19 5.64
CA GLY A 47 -5.56 -10.52 4.88
C GLY A 47 -5.77 -10.71 3.37
N ASN A 48 -6.98 -10.54 2.84
CA ASN A 48 -7.23 -10.78 1.41
C ASN A 48 -6.78 -9.65 0.49
N LEU A 49 -6.76 -8.41 0.97
CA LEU A 49 -6.39 -7.24 0.17
C LEU A 49 -5.83 -6.13 1.05
N ALA A 50 -4.78 -5.48 0.56
CA ALA A 50 -4.33 -4.17 1.05
C ALA A 50 -4.20 -3.22 -0.13
N VAL A 51 -4.55 -1.95 0.08
CA VAL A 51 -4.44 -0.90 -0.93
C VAL A 51 -3.79 0.31 -0.30
N PHE A 52 -2.78 0.84 -0.99
CA PHE A 52 -2.04 2.03 -0.61
C PHE A 52 -2.15 3.06 -1.72
N GLU A 53 -2.30 4.32 -1.34
CA GLU A 53 -1.99 5.44 -2.23
C GLU A 53 -0.55 5.84 -1.93
N GLN A 54 0.28 5.87 -2.98
CA GLN A 54 1.69 6.21 -2.85
C GLN A 54 2.00 7.52 -3.56
N THR A 55 2.58 8.47 -2.83
CA THR A 55 3.10 9.73 -3.39
C THR A 55 4.60 9.61 -3.59
N GLY A 56 5.04 9.69 -4.84
CA GLY A 56 6.43 9.59 -5.24
C GLY A 56 7.26 10.81 -4.84
N HIS A 57 8.30 10.61 -4.04
CA HIS A 57 9.28 11.67 -3.68
C HIS A 57 10.72 11.27 -4.01
N THR A 58 10.89 10.16 -4.74
CA THR A 58 12.20 9.60 -5.11
C THR A 58 12.35 9.56 -6.62
N PRO A 59 12.66 10.69 -7.28
CA PRO A 59 12.75 10.74 -8.73
C PRO A 59 13.86 9.81 -9.23
N LYS A 60 13.56 9.03 -10.28
CA LYS A 60 14.48 8.03 -10.88
C LYS A 60 14.99 6.96 -9.91
N GLY A 61 14.36 6.83 -8.73
CA GLY A 61 14.59 5.73 -7.81
C GLY A 61 13.36 4.85 -7.68
N GLY A 62 13.48 3.81 -6.87
CA GLY A 62 12.44 2.83 -6.64
C GLY A 62 12.93 1.75 -5.67
N PRO A 63 12.06 0.81 -5.29
CA PRO A 63 12.52 -0.36 -4.54
C PRO A 63 13.54 -1.16 -5.36
N PRO A 64 14.46 -1.90 -4.70
CA PRO A 64 15.26 -2.91 -5.38
C PRO A 64 14.38 -3.90 -6.15
N LEU A 65 14.88 -4.49 -7.23
CA LEU A 65 14.17 -5.54 -7.96
C LEU A 65 13.87 -6.73 -7.03
N HIS A 66 12.62 -7.18 -6.97
CA HIS A 66 12.17 -8.25 -6.09
C HIS A 66 10.94 -8.97 -6.65
N ILE A 67 10.54 -10.07 -6.00
CA ILE A 67 9.36 -10.88 -6.36
C ILE A 67 8.49 -11.15 -5.13
N HIS A 68 7.18 -11.28 -5.35
CA HIS A 68 6.21 -11.73 -4.36
C HIS A 68 5.74 -13.15 -4.69
N PRO A 69 6.23 -14.21 -4.00
CA PRO A 69 5.92 -15.59 -4.36
C PRO A 69 4.48 -16.02 -4.07
N PHE A 70 3.73 -15.25 -3.28
CA PHE A 70 2.39 -15.63 -2.79
C PHE A 70 1.36 -14.50 -2.92
N GLN A 71 1.70 -13.38 -3.55
CA GLN A 71 0.83 -12.22 -3.68
C GLN A 71 0.94 -11.63 -5.08
N ASP A 72 -0.22 -11.32 -5.67
CA ASP A 72 -0.27 -10.47 -6.84
C ASP A 72 -0.13 -9.00 -6.41
N GLU A 73 0.60 -8.22 -7.19
CA GLU A 73 0.73 -6.78 -7.03
C GLU A 73 0.35 -6.07 -8.34
N TRP A 74 -0.40 -4.97 -8.22
CA TRP A 74 -0.83 -4.17 -9.37
C TRP A 74 -0.69 -2.70 -9.03
N PHE A 75 -0.41 -1.90 -10.07
CA PHE A 75 -0.23 -0.47 -9.97
C PHE A 75 -1.26 0.25 -10.84
N TYR A 76 -1.83 1.32 -10.29
CA TYR A 76 -2.67 2.25 -11.03
C TYR A 76 -2.09 3.65 -10.88
N VAL A 77 -1.56 4.19 -11.98
CA VAL A 77 -0.91 5.51 -11.98
C VAL A 77 -1.98 6.60 -11.99
N LEU A 78 -2.08 7.36 -10.89
CA LEU A 78 -3.03 8.46 -10.75
C LEU A 78 -2.52 9.76 -11.39
N GLU A 79 -1.22 10.03 -11.27
CA GLU A 79 -0.57 11.24 -11.75
C GLU A 79 0.89 10.96 -12.13
N GLY A 80 1.37 11.63 -13.17
CA GLY A 80 2.75 11.53 -13.64
C GLY A 80 3.04 10.26 -14.44
N GLU A 81 4.30 9.86 -14.45
CA GLU A 81 4.80 8.73 -15.22
C GLU A 81 5.73 7.87 -14.36
N TYR A 82 5.62 6.55 -14.49
CA TYR A 82 6.42 5.57 -13.75
C TYR A 82 6.98 4.52 -14.69
N LEU A 83 8.24 4.14 -14.46
CA LEU A 83 8.88 3.01 -15.13
C LEU A 83 8.81 1.78 -14.23
N PHE A 84 8.30 0.68 -14.77
CA PHE A 84 8.24 -0.60 -14.07
C PHE A 84 9.22 -1.59 -14.70
N GLN A 85 9.90 -2.35 -13.85
CA GLN A 85 10.67 -3.53 -14.23
C GLN A 85 10.03 -4.73 -13.53
N VAL A 86 9.71 -5.77 -14.30
CA VAL A 86 9.06 -7.01 -13.86
C VAL A 86 9.92 -8.23 -14.16
#